data_AF-A0A0F8ZQV8-F1
#
_entry.id   AF-A0A0F8ZQV8-F1
#
_cell.length_a   1.000
_cell.length_b   1.000
_cell.length_c   1.000
_cell.angle_alpha   90.00
_cell.angle_beta   90.00
_cell.angle_gamma   90.00
#
_symmetry.space_group_name_H-M   'P 1'
#
loop_
_entity.id
_entity.type
_entity.pdbx_description
1 polymer ?
#
loop_
_entity_poly.entity_id
_entity_poly.type
_entity_poly.pdbx_seq_one_letter_code
_entity_poly.pdbx_strand_id
1 'polypeptide(L)'
;MNAYKRLNKEKAMKIKGCAFCLMMMLLLFVSIAWAGNRLESNIDDQVAVEVTVYNSNFGLIKDIRQVELPEGQGELRFMDVASHILPVTVYAKSLDYPEVFGVLEQNYEYDLMNADKLLDKYVGKKIKIINWNKFKDRKDAVTAILLSNNQGQIYKINDEIYLGHPGYKVLPQLPENLIANPTLVWLYQNKARKNHKLEVSYLTENINWKADYVLVLNQADTAADISGWVTLDNRSGAIYRDARLKLVAGDVHRVEKTIKA
;
A
#
# COMPACT_ATOMS: atom_id res chain seq x y z
N MET A 1 80.13 44.44 -16.76
CA MET A 1 79.51 43.76 -15.59
C MET A 1 77.99 43.94 -15.67
N ASN A 2 77.37 43.25 -16.63
CA ASN A 2 75.97 43.36 -17.03
C ASN A 2 75.49 41.96 -17.42
N ALA A 3 74.96 41.17 -16.47
CA ALA A 3 74.35 39.86 -16.77
C ALA A 3 73.57 39.24 -15.59
N TYR A 4 72.89 40.02 -14.75
CA TYR A 4 72.13 39.42 -13.62
C TYR A 4 70.71 39.97 -13.39
N LYS A 5 70.17 40.79 -14.31
CA LYS A 5 68.83 41.40 -14.18
C LYS A 5 67.84 41.04 -15.29
N ARG A 6 68.03 39.93 -16.00
CA ARG A 6 67.21 39.56 -17.17
C ARG A 6 66.59 38.15 -17.17
N LEU A 7 66.43 37.51 -16.02
CA LEU A 7 65.83 36.16 -15.96
C LEU A 7 64.60 36.02 -15.03
N ASN A 8 63.95 37.13 -14.66
CA ASN A 8 62.79 37.10 -13.75
C ASN A 8 61.50 37.74 -14.33
N LYS A 9 61.36 37.83 -15.65
CA LYS A 9 60.17 38.42 -16.29
C LYS A 9 59.39 37.53 -17.25
N GLU A 10 59.77 36.26 -17.46
CA GLU A 10 59.06 35.35 -18.38
C GLU A 10 58.30 34.17 -17.74
N LYS A 11 58.31 34.03 -16.41
CA LYS A 11 57.50 32.99 -15.72
C LYS A 11 56.31 33.55 -14.93
N ALA A 12 55.78 34.70 -15.32
CA ALA A 12 54.66 35.36 -14.64
C ALA A 12 53.36 35.44 -15.45
N MET A 13 53.23 34.67 -16.54
CA MET A 13 52.03 34.73 -17.39
C MET A 13 51.66 33.37 -17.97
N LYS A 14 51.31 32.40 -17.11
CA LYS A 14 50.55 31.20 -17.52
C LYS A 14 49.94 30.40 -16.36
N ILE A 15 49.51 31.05 -15.28
CA ILE A 15 48.76 30.36 -14.20
C ILE A 15 47.69 31.31 -13.62
N LYS A 16 46.78 31.79 -14.47
CA LYS A 16 45.56 32.51 -14.01
C LYS A 16 44.28 32.10 -14.76
N GLY A 17 44.31 30.97 -15.48
CA GLY A 17 43.17 30.53 -16.31
C GLY A 17 42.58 29.16 -15.96
N CYS A 18 43.07 28.47 -14.93
CA CYS A 18 42.65 27.09 -14.64
C CYS A 18 42.02 26.88 -13.26
N ALA A 19 42.11 27.86 -12.35
CA ALA A 19 41.54 27.75 -11.01
C ALA A 19 40.04 28.11 -10.96
N PHE A 20 39.51 28.81 -11.97
CA PHE A 20 38.11 29.25 -11.97
C PHE A 20 37.15 28.28 -12.68
N CYS A 21 37.65 27.42 -13.57
CA CYS A 21 36.85 26.35 -14.19
C CYS A 21 36.77 25.07 -13.35
N LEU A 22 37.74 24.82 -12.44
CA LEU A 22 37.68 23.64 -11.56
C LEU A 22 36.76 23.84 -10.34
N MET A 23 36.39 25.07 -10.00
CA MET A 23 35.48 25.36 -8.88
C MET A 23 34.01 25.44 -9.30
N MET A 24 33.73 25.37 -10.61
CA MET A 24 32.38 25.49 -11.18
C MET A 24 31.91 24.22 -11.92
N MET A 25 32.52 23.07 -11.61
CA MET A 25 32.15 21.77 -12.17
C MET A 25 32.00 20.68 -11.10
N LEU A 26 31.74 21.10 -9.86
CA LEU A 26 31.36 20.22 -8.75
C LEU A 26 30.01 20.65 -8.15
N LEU A 27 29.08 21.14 -8.97
CA LEU A 27 27.66 20.96 -8.71
C LEU A 27 27.33 19.51 -9.05
N LEU A 28 27.86 18.59 -8.24
CA LEU A 28 27.24 17.29 -8.07
C LEU A 28 25.82 17.61 -7.64
N PHE A 29 24.85 17.35 -8.53
CA PHE A 29 23.51 16.97 -8.10
C PHE A 29 23.70 15.75 -7.20
N VAL A 30 24.00 16.00 -5.92
CA VAL A 30 23.68 15.06 -4.87
C VAL A 30 22.17 15.09 -4.89
N SER A 31 21.58 14.22 -5.71
CA SER A 31 20.26 13.69 -5.42
C SER A 31 20.43 13.08 -4.04
N ILE A 32 20.12 13.87 -3.01
CA ILE A 32 19.81 13.34 -1.71
C ILE A 32 18.59 12.47 -2.01
N ALA A 33 18.84 11.19 -2.26
CA ALA A 33 17.86 10.17 -2.04
C ALA A 33 17.51 10.38 -0.57
N TRP A 34 16.42 11.10 -0.33
CA TRP A 34 15.78 11.09 0.95
C TRP A 34 15.46 9.62 1.18
N ALA A 35 16.33 8.93 1.92
CA ALA A 35 15.93 7.79 2.71
C ALA A 35 15.01 8.36 3.78
N GLY A 36 13.85 8.87 3.35
CA GLY A 36 12.79 9.30 4.22
C GLY A 36 12.47 8.09 5.06
N ASN A 37 12.44 8.29 6.38
CA ASN A 37 11.95 7.28 7.30
C ASN A 37 10.58 6.85 6.77
N ARG A 38 10.50 5.63 6.22
CA ARG A 38 9.23 5.05 5.82
C ARG A 38 8.50 4.74 7.11
N LEU A 39 7.45 5.50 7.36
CA LEU A 39 6.59 5.28 8.51
C LEU A 39 5.46 4.38 8.08
N GLU A 40 5.16 3.41 8.91
CA GLU A 40 4.04 2.50 8.70
C GLU A 40 3.04 2.76 9.81
N SER A 41 1.76 2.83 9.44
CA SER A 41 0.68 2.74 10.39
C SER A 41 -0.20 1.57 10.02
N ASN A 42 -0.45 0.68 10.99
CA ASN A 42 -1.20 -0.54 10.81
C ASN A 42 -2.41 -0.56 11.76
N ILE A 43 -3.11 -1.70 11.83
CA ILE A 43 -4.31 -1.83 12.66
C ILE A 43 -4.07 -1.59 14.17
N ASP A 44 -2.85 -1.79 14.67
CA ASP A 44 -2.53 -1.59 16.09
C ASP A 44 -2.53 -0.11 16.49
N ASP A 45 -2.38 0.80 15.52
CA ASP A 45 -2.49 2.25 15.76
C ASP A 45 -3.94 2.74 15.72
N GLN A 46 -4.89 1.90 15.32
CA GLN A 46 -6.31 2.27 15.22
C GLN A 46 -6.90 2.50 16.61
N VAL A 47 -7.40 3.71 16.82
CA VAL A 47 -8.05 4.12 18.07
C VAL A 47 -9.58 4.16 17.95
N ALA A 48 -10.11 4.30 16.72
CA ALA A 48 -11.54 4.21 16.45
C ALA A 48 -11.81 3.94 14.97
N VAL A 49 -12.92 3.26 14.68
CA VAL A 49 -13.42 3.11 13.33
C VAL A 49 -14.95 3.27 13.29
N GLU A 50 -15.43 4.06 12.33
CA GLU A 50 -16.86 4.14 12.00
C GLU A 50 -17.11 3.51 10.63
N VAL A 51 -18.17 2.70 10.52
CA VAL A 51 -18.58 2.05 9.28
C VAL A 51 -20.03 2.43 9.00
N THR A 52 -20.26 3.17 7.93
CA THR A 52 -21.61 3.43 7.41
C THR A 52 -21.85 2.53 6.22
N VAL A 53 -22.87 1.67 6.28
CA VAL A 53 -23.19 0.71 5.22
C VAL A 53 -24.48 1.15 4.53
N TYR A 54 -24.41 1.24 3.21
CA TYR A 54 -25.55 1.56 2.35
C TYR A 54 -26.09 0.28 1.73
N ASN A 55 -27.40 0.24 1.45
CA ASN A 55 -28.06 -0.92 0.83
C ASN A 55 -27.80 -1.03 -0.69
N SER A 56 -26.77 -0.35 -1.20
CA SER A 56 -26.36 -0.33 -2.62
C SER A 56 -24.93 -0.86 -2.81
N ASN A 57 -24.51 -1.81 -1.96
CA ASN A 57 -23.20 -2.50 -2.06
C ASN A 57 -21.96 -1.59 -1.88
N PHE A 58 -22.07 -0.54 -1.05
CA PHE A 58 -20.92 0.28 -0.67
C PHE A 58 -21.03 0.78 0.77
N GLY A 59 -19.91 1.22 1.31
CA GLY A 59 -19.83 1.79 2.65
C GLY A 59 -18.87 2.98 2.72
N LEU A 60 -19.08 3.84 3.71
CA LEU A 60 -18.15 4.89 4.11
C LEU A 60 -17.42 4.45 5.37
N ILE A 61 -16.10 4.38 5.28
CA ILE A 61 -15.22 4.08 6.40
C ILE A 61 -14.62 5.38 6.90
N LYS A 62 -14.54 5.53 8.22
CA LYS A 62 -13.70 6.53 8.90
C LYS A 62 -12.78 5.80 9.87
N ASP A 63 -11.50 5.70 9.51
CA ASP A 63 -10.47 5.05 10.30
C ASP A 63 -9.64 6.13 11.00
N ILE A 64 -9.60 6.11 12.34
CA ILE A 64 -8.85 7.06 13.14
C ILE A 64 -7.67 6.33 13.77
N ARG A 65 -6.45 6.77 13.44
CA ARG A 65 -5.21 6.20 13.97
C ARG A 65 -4.35 7.23 14.68
N GLN A 66 -3.59 6.77 15.67
CA GLN A 66 -2.61 7.57 16.38
C GLN A 66 -1.23 7.38 15.74
N VAL A 67 -0.68 8.41 15.10
CA VAL A 67 0.55 8.30 14.29
C VAL A 67 1.55 9.39 14.68
N GLU A 68 2.78 8.99 15.01
CA GLU A 68 3.88 9.95 15.21
C GLU A 68 4.49 10.34 13.87
N LEU A 69 4.34 11.61 13.50
CA LEU A 69 4.88 12.16 12.26
C LEU A 69 6.05 13.10 12.55
N PRO A 70 7.25 12.84 11.98
CA PRO A 70 8.32 13.81 11.88
C PRO A 70 7.85 15.11 11.22
N GLU A 71 8.48 16.21 11.59
CA GLU A 71 8.35 17.49 10.88
C GLU A 71 9.06 17.41 9.52
N GLY A 72 8.54 18.12 8.53
CA GLY A 72 9.02 18.12 7.15
C GLY A 72 8.18 17.23 6.23
N GLN A 73 8.77 16.83 5.11
CA GLN A 73 8.16 15.88 4.18
C GLN A 73 8.60 14.45 4.49
N GLY A 74 7.71 13.49 4.31
CA GLY A 74 8.00 12.08 4.53
C GLY A 74 7.01 11.16 3.83
N GLU A 75 7.26 9.86 3.92
CA GLU A 75 6.37 8.82 3.39
C GLU A 75 5.64 8.13 4.54
N LEU A 76 4.30 8.11 4.49
CA LEU A 76 3.46 7.33 5.40
C LEU A 76 2.76 6.21 4.61
N ARG A 77 2.94 4.98 5.05
CA ARG A 77 2.23 3.79 4.57
C ARG A 77 1.09 3.48 5.53
N PHE A 78 -0.12 3.87 5.14
CA PHE A 78 -1.34 3.60 5.90
C PHE A 78 -1.91 2.25 5.45
N MET A 79 -1.58 1.21 6.21
CA MET A 79 -1.81 -0.20 5.86
C MET A 79 -3.18 -0.70 6.33
N ASP A 80 -3.54 -1.92 5.95
CA ASP A 80 -4.74 -2.62 6.40
C ASP A 80 -6.06 -1.91 6.05
N VAL A 81 -6.09 -1.20 4.92
CA VAL A 81 -7.34 -0.61 4.41
C VAL A 81 -8.18 -1.66 3.67
N ALA A 82 -9.43 -1.31 3.33
CA ALA A 82 -10.28 -2.20 2.53
C ALA A 82 -9.64 -2.53 1.17
N SER A 83 -9.66 -3.80 0.78
CA SER A 83 -9.15 -4.24 -0.53
C SER A 83 -9.99 -3.67 -1.68
N HIS A 84 -11.29 -3.47 -1.45
CA HIS A 84 -12.23 -2.84 -2.37
C HIS A 84 -12.43 -1.34 -2.07
N ILE A 85 -11.41 -0.67 -1.54
CA ILE A 85 -11.41 0.79 -1.41
C ILE A 85 -11.55 1.46 -2.77
N LEU A 86 -12.25 2.60 -2.81
CA LEU A 86 -12.28 3.51 -3.96
C LEU A 86 -11.22 4.61 -3.73
N PRO A 87 -10.01 4.52 -4.30
CA PRO A 87 -8.89 5.38 -3.91
C PRO A 87 -9.16 6.88 -4.15
N VAL A 88 -9.95 7.18 -5.19
CA VAL A 88 -10.35 8.55 -5.56
C VAL A 88 -11.25 9.23 -4.52
N THR A 89 -11.72 8.50 -3.52
CA THR A 89 -12.61 8.99 -2.47
C THR A 89 -11.90 9.20 -1.13
N VAL A 90 -10.60 8.86 -1.07
CA VAL A 90 -9.81 8.97 0.14
C VAL A 90 -9.62 10.43 0.51
N TYR A 91 -9.88 10.74 1.76
CA TYR A 91 -9.59 12.03 2.37
C TYR A 91 -8.98 11.80 3.75
N ALA A 92 -7.80 12.38 3.96
CA ALA A 92 -7.03 12.25 5.18
C ALA A 92 -6.82 13.63 5.82
N LYS A 93 -6.99 13.70 7.15
CA LYS A 93 -6.71 14.91 7.94
C LYS A 93 -6.24 14.55 9.33
N SER A 94 -5.50 15.46 9.94
CA SER A 94 -5.22 15.42 11.38
C SER A 94 -6.38 16.07 12.13
N LEU A 95 -6.96 15.37 13.10
CA LEU A 95 -8.06 15.88 13.94
C LEU A 95 -7.57 16.90 14.96
N ASP A 96 -6.40 16.66 15.56
CA ASP A 96 -5.85 17.52 16.60
C ASP A 96 -5.12 18.75 16.01
N TYR A 97 -4.54 18.59 14.80
CA TYR A 97 -3.74 19.63 14.13
C TYR A 97 -4.03 19.71 12.62
N PRO A 98 -5.21 20.21 12.18
CA PRO A 98 -5.60 20.20 10.77
C PRO A 98 -4.68 21.03 9.86
N GLU A 99 -4.18 22.18 10.33
CA GLU A 99 -3.43 23.15 9.52
C GLU A 99 -1.95 22.78 9.29
N VAL A 100 -1.46 21.77 10.02
CA VAL A 100 -0.03 21.40 10.01
C VAL A 100 0.25 20.14 9.19
N PHE A 101 -0.76 19.30 8.93
CA PHE A 101 -0.63 18.06 8.14
C PHE A 101 -1.28 18.22 6.77
N GLY A 102 -0.58 17.83 5.71
CA GLY A 102 -1.12 17.76 4.37
C GLY A 102 -0.58 16.56 3.60
N VAL A 103 -1.43 15.96 2.77
CA VAL A 103 -1.04 14.92 1.80
C VAL A 103 -0.69 15.61 0.49
N LEU A 104 0.55 15.42 0.01
CA LEU A 104 1.07 15.97 -1.24
C LEU A 104 0.83 15.01 -2.41
N GLU A 105 1.01 13.72 -2.17
CA GLU A 105 0.79 12.65 -3.16
C GLU A 105 0.08 11.48 -2.50
N GLN A 106 -0.76 10.79 -3.27
CA GLN A 106 -1.42 9.56 -2.85
C GLN A 106 -1.28 8.47 -3.91
N ASN A 107 -0.81 7.32 -3.45
CA ASN A 107 -0.78 6.08 -4.21
C ASN A 107 -1.55 4.99 -3.44
N TYR A 108 -2.25 4.12 -4.16
CA TYR A 108 -2.88 2.92 -3.60
C TYR A 108 -2.18 1.68 -4.13
N GLU A 109 -1.51 0.98 -3.23
CA GLU A 109 -0.80 -0.25 -3.52
C GLU A 109 -1.75 -1.43 -3.31
N TYR A 110 -2.26 -1.97 -4.43
CA TYR A 110 -3.24 -3.06 -4.47
C TYR A 110 -2.61 -4.44 -4.74
N ASP A 111 -1.27 -4.50 -4.84
CA ASP A 111 -0.52 -5.72 -5.16
C ASP A 111 -0.40 -6.65 -3.94
N LEU A 112 -1.56 -7.11 -3.46
CA LEU A 112 -1.71 -7.98 -2.30
C LEU A 112 -0.92 -9.27 -2.50
N MET A 113 -0.22 -9.69 -1.45
CA MET A 113 0.54 -10.94 -1.43
C MET A 113 -0.36 -12.12 -1.82
N ASN A 114 -0.15 -12.64 -3.01
CA ASN A 114 -0.71 -13.91 -3.47
C ASN A 114 0.43 -14.78 -4.03
N ALA A 115 0.15 -16.06 -4.26
CA ALA A 115 1.17 -17.02 -4.71
C ALA A 115 1.85 -16.56 -6.01
N ASP A 116 1.10 -15.99 -6.95
CA ASP A 116 1.63 -15.52 -8.21
C ASP A 116 2.51 -14.27 -8.03
N LYS A 117 2.06 -13.29 -7.25
CA LYS A 117 2.84 -12.08 -6.93
C LYS A 117 4.12 -12.39 -6.16
N LEU A 118 4.07 -13.38 -5.26
CA LEU A 118 5.26 -13.89 -4.60
C LEU A 118 6.22 -14.49 -5.62
N LEU A 119 5.73 -15.36 -6.51
CA LEU A 119 6.54 -15.98 -7.56
C LEU A 119 7.10 -14.93 -8.54
N ASP A 120 6.38 -13.87 -8.85
CA ASP A 120 6.87 -12.76 -9.70
C ASP A 120 8.14 -12.13 -9.11
N LYS A 121 8.23 -11.95 -7.79
CA LYS A 121 9.45 -11.44 -7.11
C LYS A 121 10.61 -12.42 -7.12
N TYR A 122 10.35 -13.68 -7.50
CA TYR A 122 11.31 -14.76 -7.60
C TYR A 122 11.65 -15.15 -9.04
N VAL A 123 11.11 -14.46 -10.06
CA VAL A 123 11.57 -14.61 -11.44
C VAL A 123 13.06 -14.24 -11.54
N GLY A 124 13.83 -15.10 -12.19
CA GLY A 124 15.30 -15.06 -12.27
C GLY A 124 16.02 -15.61 -11.03
N LYS A 125 15.32 -16.00 -9.96
CA LYS A 125 15.91 -16.48 -8.71
C LYS A 125 15.73 -17.99 -8.52
N LYS A 126 16.57 -18.56 -7.65
CA LYS A 126 16.49 -19.97 -7.24
C LYS A 126 15.35 -20.17 -6.24
N ILE A 127 14.52 -21.17 -6.48
CA ILE A 127 13.49 -21.68 -5.56
C ILE A 127 13.64 -23.19 -5.40
N LYS A 128 12.97 -23.76 -4.40
CA LYS A 128 12.91 -25.22 -4.18
C LYS A 128 11.52 -25.73 -4.56
N ILE A 129 11.46 -26.91 -5.19
CA ILE A 129 10.21 -27.60 -5.51
C ILE A 129 10.23 -28.95 -4.81
N ILE A 130 9.22 -29.23 -3.98
CA ILE A 130 9.10 -30.48 -3.21
C ILE A 130 7.93 -31.28 -3.76
N ASN A 131 8.23 -32.41 -4.39
CA ASN A 131 7.23 -33.39 -4.79
C ASN A 131 7.10 -34.46 -3.70
N TRP A 132 5.90 -34.62 -3.14
CA TRP A 132 5.65 -35.63 -2.12
C TRP A 132 4.94 -36.83 -2.72
N ASN A 133 5.63 -37.96 -2.78
CA ASN A 133 5.04 -39.23 -3.13
C ASN A 133 4.45 -39.89 -1.88
N LYS A 134 3.14 -39.70 -1.66
CA LYS A 134 2.41 -40.24 -0.51
C LYS A 134 2.44 -41.77 -0.42
N PHE A 135 2.56 -42.47 -1.54
CA PHE A 135 2.58 -43.94 -1.57
C PHE A 135 3.89 -44.54 -1.06
N LYS A 136 5.00 -43.80 -1.16
CA LYS A 136 6.34 -44.23 -0.74
C LYS A 136 6.89 -43.44 0.44
N ASP A 137 6.06 -42.56 1.01
CA ASP A 137 6.42 -41.54 1.99
C ASP A 137 7.77 -40.84 1.71
N ARG A 138 8.00 -40.48 0.44
CA ARG A 138 9.25 -39.86 -0.02
C ARG A 138 9.00 -38.45 -0.49
N LYS A 139 9.82 -37.50 -0.03
CA LYS A 139 9.85 -36.11 -0.49
C LYS A 139 11.06 -35.89 -1.38
N ASP A 140 10.83 -35.77 -2.67
CA ASP A 140 11.87 -35.44 -3.64
C ASP A 140 11.92 -33.93 -3.78
N ALA A 141 13.10 -33.35 -3.55
CA ALA A 141 13.32 -31.92 -3.60
C ALA A 141 14.29 -31.55 -4.71
N VAL A 142 13.90 -30.57 -5.52
CA VAL A 142 14.72 -30.04 -6.62
C VAL A 142 14.92 -28.54 -6.45
N THR A 143 16.10 -28.05 -6.80
CA THR A 143 16.35 -26.62 -6.93
C THR A 143 16.12 -26.20 -8.38
N ALA A 144 15.30 -25.16 -8.58
CA ALA A 144 14.94 -24.63 -9.88
C ALA A 144 15.21 -23.13 -9.93
N ILE A 145 15.51 -22.59 -11.11
CA ILE A 145 15.41 -21.14 -11.37
C ILE A 145 14.04 -20.88 -12.00
N LEU A 146 13.23 -20.03 -11.38
CA LEU A 146 11.96 -19.61 -11.97
C LEU A 146 12.26 -18.62 -13.10
N LEU A 147 11.97 -18.97 -14.35
CA LEU A 147 12.22 -18.12 -15.52
C LEU A 147 11.03 -17.23 -15.87
N SER A 148 9.80 -17.70 -15.62
CA SER A 148 8.57 -16.96 -15.88
C SER A 148 7.46 -17.42 -14.96
N ASN A 149 6.56 -16.50 -14.61
CA ASN A 149 5.30 -16.78 -13.91
C ASN A 149 4.08 -16.19 -14.66
N ASN A 150 4.28 -15.65 -15.87
CA ASN A 150 3.19 -15.09 -16.67
C ASN A 150 2.52 -16.20 -17.49
N GLN A 151 1.23 -16.47 -17.23
CA GLN A 151 0.43 -17.51 -17.89
C GLN A 151 0.98 -18.93 -17.73
N GLY A 152 1.57 -19.21 -16.56
CA GLY A 152 2.18 -20.49 -16.24
C GLY A 152 3.62 -20.34 -15.76
N GLN A 153 4.08 -21.33 -15.00
CA GLN A 153 5.41 -21.30 -14.40
C GLN A 153 6.42 -21.98 -15.32
N ILE A 154 7.50 -21.31 -15.68
CA ILE A 154 8.60 -21.90 -16.44
C ILE A 154 9.81 -22.02 -15.53
N TYR A 155 10.41 -23.19 -15.47
CA TYR A 155 11.55 -23.49 -14.61
C TYR A 155 12.76 -23.90 -15.43
N LYS A 156 13.95 -23.44 -15.04
CA LYS A 156 15.21 -24.09 -15.42
C LYS A 156 15.64 -25.01 -14.27
N ILE A 157 15.73 -26.30 -14.56
CA ILE A 157 16.21 -27.32 -13.61
C ILE A 157 17.41 -27.98 -14.29
N ASN A 158 18.58 -27.87 -13.68
CA ASN A 158 19.85 -28.20 -14.35
C ASN A 158 19.96 -27.43 -15.69
N ASP A 159 20.10 -28.13 -16.82
CA ASP A 159 20.19 -27.53 -18.17
C ASP A 159 18.90 -27.68 -19.00
N GLU A 160 17.82 -28.12 -18.38
CA GLU A 160 16.54 -28.35 -19.03
C GLU A 160 15.50 -27.29 -18.64
N ILE A 161 14.56 -27.03 -19.56
CA ILE A 161 13.46 -26.10 -19.39
C ILE A 161 12.16 -26.87 -19.19
N TYR A 162 11.51 -26.63 -18.06
CA TYR A 162 10.26 -27.27 -17.66
C TYR A 162 9.11 -26.28 -17.76
N LEU A 163 8.07 -26.64 -18.51
CA LEU A 163 6.80 -25.91 -18.59
C LEU A 163 5.88 -26.41 -17.47
N GLY A 164 5.99 -25.78 -16.30
CA GLY A 164 5.41 -26.26 -15.06
C GLY A 164 6.24 -27.38 -14.42
N HIS A 165 5.99 -27.64 -13.14
CA HIS A 165 6.58 -28.76 -12.42
C HIS A 165 5.67 -29.18 -11.25
N PRO A 166 5.42 -30.48 -11.05
CA PRO A 166 4.63 -30.96 -9.93
C PRO A 166 5.33 -30.71 -8.59
N GLY A 167 4.55 -30.49 -7.54
CA GLY A 167 5.06 -30.29 -6.17
C GLY A 167 4.87 -28.87 -5.62
N TYR A 168 5.16 -28.75 -4.33
CA TYR A 168 5.05 -27.51 -3.56
C TYR A 168 6.24 -26.60 -3.85
N LYS A 169 5.96 -25.33 -4.17
CA LYS A 169 6.98 -24.31 -4.36
C LYS A 169 7.36 -23.76 -2.99
N VAL A 170 8.65 -23.80 -2.69
CA VAL A 170 9.22 -23.35 -1.43
C VAL A 170 10.19 -22.22 -1.73
N LEU A 171 9.81 -21.03 -1.29
CA LEU A 171 10.62 -19.82 -1.43
C LEU A 171 11.58 -19.72 -0.22
N PRO A 172 12.83 -19.26 -0.43
CA PRO A 172 13.83 -19.21 0.64
C PRO A 172 13.49 -18.18 1.74
N GLN A 173 12.84 -17.08 1.39
CA GLN A 173 12.43 -16.03 2.32
C GLN A 173 11.24 -15.23 1.77
N LEU A 174 10.64 -14.37 2.59
CA LEU A 174 9.69 -13.37 2.08
C LEU A 174 10.46 -12.20 1.45
N PRO A 175 10.08 -11.68 0.28
CA PRO A 175 10.68 -10.45 -0.27
C PRO A 175 10.40 -9.24 0.64
N GLU A 176 11.40 -8.39 0.87
CA GLU A 176 11.29 -7.21 1.77
C GLU A 176 10.27 -6.16 1.30
N ASN A 177 9.98 -6.10 -0.01
CA ASN A 177 9.10 -5.09 -0.61
C ASN A 177 7.73 -5.65 -1.03
N LEU A 178 7.21 -6.63 -0.30
CA LEU A 178 5.89 -7.18 -0.57
C LEU A 178 4.88 -6.64 0.44
N ILE A 179 3.93 -5.87 -0.07
CA ILE A 179 2.86 -5.31 0.74
C ILE A 179 1.80 -6.41 0.92
N ALA A 180 1.75 -6.98 2.12
CA ALA A 180 0.85 -8.09 2.42
C ALA A 180 -0.63 -7.67 2.40
N ASN A 181 -0.90 -6.41 2.75
CA ASN A 181 -2.25 -5.87 2.98
C ASN A 181 -2.48 -4.59 2.16
N PRO A 182 -3.72 -4.28 1.75
CA PRO A 182 -4.00 -3.06 0.98
C PRO A 182 -3.46 -1.83 1.71
N THR A 183 -2.72 -0.98 0.99
CA THR A 183 -1.98 0.13 1.62
C THR A 183 -2.12 1.41 0.82
N LEU A 184 -2.44 2.50 1.51
CA LEU A 184 -2.32 3.86 0.98
C LEU A 184 -0.93 4.38 1.28
N VAL A 185 -0.20 4.80 0.26
CA VAL A 185 1.14 5.39 0.40
C VAL A 185 1.02 6.88 0.14
N TRP A 186 1.37 7.68 1.14
CA TRP A 186 1.31 9.13 1.08
C TRP A 186 2.68 9.76 1.17
N LEU A 187 3.00 10.65 0.22
CA LEU A 187 3.97 11.70 0.47
C LEU A 187 3.24 12.79 1.27
N TYR A 188 3.63 13.01 2.52
CA TYR A 188 3.02 14.01 3.38
C TYR A 188 3.95 15.18 3.61
N GLN A 189 3.38 16.31 4.03
CA GLN A 189 4.08 17.43 4.66
C GLN A 189 3.51 17.67 6.05
N ASN A 190 4.37 17.80 7.04
CA ASN A 190 4.01 18.09 8.40
C ASN A 190 4.82 19.29 8.93
N LYS A 191 4.15 20.28 9.53
CA LYS A 191 4.80 21.50 10.04
C LYS A 191 5.13 21.43 11.54
N ALA A 192 4.81 20.34 12.23
CA ALA A 192 5.09 20.20 13.65
C ALA A 192 5.36 18.75 14.06
N ARG A 193 6.45 18.50 14.79
CA ARG A 193 6.73 17.18 15.37
C ARG A 193 5.77 16.88 16.54
N LYS A 194 4.59 16.33 16.21
CA LYS A 194 3.51 16.00 17.14
C LYS A 194 2.99 14.59 16.86
N ASN A 195 2.33 14.00 17.85
CA ASN A 195 1.56 12.78 17.65
C ASN A 195 0.17 13.18 17.12
N HIS A 196 -0.23 12.62 15.98
CA HIS A 196 -1.45 12.99 15.28
C HIS A 196 -2.54 11.94 15.46
N LYS A 197 -3.76 12.37 15.75
CA LYS A 197 -4.95 11.57 15.42
C LYS A 197 -5.33 11.81 13.97
N LEU A 198 -4.90 10.91 13.08
CA LEU A 198 -5.25 10.98 11.67
C LEU A 198 -6.60 10.31 11.44
N GLU A 199 -7.58 11.06 10.93
CA GLU A 199 -8.82 10.51 10.39
C GLU A 199 -8.66 10.32 8.88
N VAL A 200 -8.88 9.08 8.45
CA VAL A 200 -8.85 8.66 7.05
C VAL A 200 -10.25 8.20 6.68
N SER A 201 -10.89 8.93 5.78
CA SER A 201 -12.23 8.61 5.29
C SER A 201 -12.20 8.17 3.85
N TYR A 202 -12.93 7.11 3.50
CA TYR A 202 -12.98 6.59 2.15
C TYR A 202 -14.25 5.77 1.92
N LEU A 203 -14.67 5.69 0.65
CA LEU A 203 -15.68 4.74 0.22
C LEU A 203 -15.04 3.39 -0.11
N THR A 204 -15.77 2.31 0.18
CA THR A 204 -15.42 0.96 -0.24
C THR A 204 -16.64 0.27 -0.83
N GLU A 205 -16.41 -0.63 -1.78
CA GLU A 205 -17.45 -1.49 -2.37
C GLU A 205 -17.52 -2.84 -1.64
N ASN A 206 -18.48 -3.68 -2.05
CA ASN A 206 -18.63 -5.04 -1.53
C ASN A 206 -18.96 -5.12 -0.04
N ILE A 207 -19.67 -4.12 0.47
CA ILE A 207 -20.29 -4.15 1.79
C ILE A 207 -21.75 -3.73 1.64
N ASN A 208 -22.66 -4.55 2.16
CA ASN A 208 -24.09 -4.35 1.98
C ASN A 208 -24.87 -4.76 3.23
N TRP A 209 -26.08 -4.23 3.38
CA TRP A 209 -26.98 -4.64 4.44
C TRP A 209 -28.42 -4.74 3.95
N LYS A 210 -29.22 -5.55 4.65
CA LYS A 210 -30.67 -5.63 4.48
C LYS A 210 -31.35 -5.80 5.83
N ALA A 211 -32.62 -5.40 5.92
CA ALA A 211 -33.48 -5.70 7.04
C ALA A 211 -34.64 -6.59 6.60
N ASP A 212 -34.92 -7.62 7.39
CA ASP A 212 -36.05 -8.51 7.22
C ASP A 212 -36.97 -8.35 8.44
N TYR A 213 -38.28 -8.17 8.22
CA TYR A 213 -39.27 -7.98 9.28
C TYR A 213 -40.32 -9.10 9.23
N VAL A 214 -40.70 -9.61 10.39
CA VAL A 214 -41.77 -10.60 10.57
C VAL A 214 -42.83 -9.97 11.47
N LEU A 215 -44.07 -9.94 10.98
CA LEU A 215 -45.23 -9.46 11.72
C LEU A 215 -46.15 -10.65 12.00
N VAL A 216 -46.54 -10.83 13.26
CA VAL A 216 -47.49 -11.87 13.69
C VAL A 216 -48.70 -11.17 14.29
N LEU A 217 -49.89 -11.45 13.76
CA LEU A 217 -51.15 -10.92 14.27
C LEU A 217 -51.72 -11.84 15.36
N ASN A 218 -52.45 -11.27 16.32
CA ASN A 218 -53.25 -12.07 17.23
C ASN A 218 -54.49 -12.65 16.51
N GLN A 219 -55.14 -13.65 17.12
CA GLN A 219 -56.28 -14.35 16.50
C GLN A 219 -57.46 -13.42 16.12
N ALA A 220 -57.57 -12.28 16.79
CA ALA A 220 -58.65 -11.32 16.57
C ALA A 220 -58.29 -10.19 15.58
N ASP A 221 -57.10 -10.20 14.99
CA ASP A 221 -56.56 -9.15 14.10
C ASP A 221 -56.55 -7.73 14.74
N THR A 222 -56.46 -7.65 16.07
CA THR A 222 -56.49 -6.38 16.83
C THR A 222 -55.13 -5.97 17.40
N ALA A 223 -54.16 -6.88 17.43
CA ALA A 223 -52.81 -6.61 17.90
C ALA A 223 -51.78 -7.34 17.02
N ALA A 224 -50.56 -6.80 16.98
CA ALA A 224 -49.47 -7.36 16.20
C ALA A 224 -48.13 -7.28 16.94
N ASP A 225 -47.35 -8.34 16.84
CA ASP A 225 -45.95 -8.39 17.28
C ASP A 225 -45.04 -8.29 16.06
N ILE A 226 -44.08 -7.37 16.09
CA ILE A 226 -43.08 -7.19 15.03
C ILE A 226 -41.69 -7.57 15.53
N SER A 227 -41.01 -8.41 14.76
CA SER A 227 -39.59 -8.73 14.93
C SER A 227 -38.82 -8.32 13.69
N GLY A 228 -37.62 -7.77 13.87
CA GLY A 228 -36.76 -7.33 12.76
C GLY A 228 -35.34 -7.83 12.93
N TRP A 229 -34.73 -8.27 11.83
CA TRP A 229 -33.35 -8.69 11.76
C TRP A 229 -32.60 -7.85 10.75
N VAL A 230 -31.37 -7.47 11.07
CA VAL A 230 -30.43 -6.91 10.11
C VAL A 230 -29.45 -8.00 9.70
N THR A 231 -29.26 -8.16 8.40
CA THR A 231 -28.16 -8.95 7.84
C THR A 231 -27.13 -7.98 7.24
N LEU A 232 -25.89 -8.07 7.69
CA LEU A 232 -24.74 -7.36 7.14
C LEU A 232 -23.84 -8.36 6.40
N ASP A 233 -23.54 -8.08 5.13
CA ASP A 233 -22.57 -8.83 4.33
C ASP A 233 -21.36 -7.93 4.06
N ASN A 234 -20.22 -8.26 4.67
CA ASN A 234 -18.96 -7.54 4.48
C ASN A 234 -17.97 -8.39 3.69
N ARG A 235 -17.72 -7.98 2.45
CA ARG A 235 -16.71 -8.51 1.54
C ARG A 235 -15.80 -7.39 1.02
N SER A 236 -15.65 -6.29 1.77
CA SER A 236 -14.77 -5.18 1.40
C SER A 236 -13.28 -5.55 1.42
N GLY A 237 -12.95 -6.70 2.00
CA GLY A 237 -11.57 -7.17 2.18
C GLY A 237 -10.86 -6.51 3.37
N ALA A 238 -11.60 -5.95 4.32
CA ALA A 238 -11.09 -5.48 5.62
C ALA A 238 -11.98 -5.94 6.78
N ILE A 239 -11.36 -6.03 7.96
CA ILE A 239 -12.03 -6.30 9.23
C ILE A 239 -12.13 -4.98 10.00
N TYR A 240 -13.31 -4.65 10.50
CA TYR A 240 -13.57 -3.44 11.28
C TYR A 240 -13.90 -3.83 12.72
N ARG A 241 -12.88 -3.93 13.58
CA ARG A 241 -13.04 -4.33 14.99
C ARG A 241 -13.65 -3.18 15.79
N ASP A 242 -14.58 -3.51 16.68
CA ASP A 242 -15.24 -2.54 17.59
C ASP A 242 -15.81 -1.30 16.87
N ALA A 243 -16.27 -1.51 15.63
CA ALA A 243 -16.72 -0.44 14.77
C ALA A 243 -18.03 0.16 15.24
N ARG A 244 -18.13 1.49 15.19
CA ARG A 244 -19.42 2.17 15.27
C ARG A 244 -20.15 2.01 13.95
N LEU A 245 -21.13 1.09 13.93
CA LEU A 245 -21.91 0.76 12.76
C LEU A 245 -23.09 1.73 12.56
N LYS A 246 -23.27 2.21 11.32
CA LYS A 246 -24.43 2.97 10.86
C LYS A 246 -25.01 2.29 9.63
N LEU A 247 -26.32 2.11 9.58
CA LEU A 247 -27.03 1.49 8.47
C LEU A 247 -27.91 2.54 7.82
N VAL A 248 -27.72 2.78 6.52
CA VAL A 248 -28.45 3.80 5.78
C VAL A 248 -29.20 3.13 4.65
N ALA A 249 -30.51 3.34 4.62
CA ALA A 249 -31.40 2.87 3.56
C ALA A 249 -31.71 4.01 2.60
N GLY A 250 -31.82 3.69 1.32
CA GLY A 250 -32.29 4.59 0.27
C GLY A 250 -31.33 4.71 -0.91
N ASP A 251 -31.80 5.35 -1.97
CA ASP A 251 -31.02 5.51 -3.20
C ASP A 251 -30.07 6.71 -3.08
N VAL A 252 -28.80 6.42 -2.80
CA VAL A 252 -27.76 7.44 -2.79
C VAL A 252 -27.41 7.79 -4.23
N HIS A 253 -27.78 9.00 -4.67
CA HIS A 253 -27.36 9.53 -5.96
C HIS A 253 -25.84 9.72 -5.99
N ARG A 254 -25.16 8.90 -6.81
CA ARG A 254 -23.73 9.03 -7.12
C ARG A 254 -23.59 9.50 -8.56
N VAL A 255 -22.63 10.36 -8.82
CA VAL A 255 -22.31 10.77 -10.19
C VAL A 255 -21.72 9.56 -10.91
N GLU A 256 -22.45 9.03 -11.89
CA GLU A 256 -21.95 7.96 -12.74
C GLU A 256 -20.81 8.49 -13.63
N LYS A 257 -19.71 7.75 -13.68
CA LYS A 257 -18.58 8.11 -14.54
C LYS A 257 -18.96 7.82 -15.99
N THR A 258 -19.50 8.82 -16.69
CA THR A 258 -19.68 8.74 -18.14
C THR A 258 -18.29 8.77 -18.79
N ILE A 259 -17.77 7.61 -19.18
CA ILE A 259 -16.61 7.57 -20.07
C ILE A 259 -17.14 7.99 -21.44
N LYS A 260 -16.83 9.23 -21.85
CA LYS A 260 -16.99 9.61 -23.26
C LYS A 260 -15.95 8.81 -24.06
N ALA A 261 -16.45 7.96 -24.94
CA ALA A 261 -15.66 7.24 -25.94
C ALA A 261 -15.02 8.20 -26.94
#